data_AF-A0A7Z8MKX9-F1
#
_entry.id   AF-A0A7Z8MKX9-F1
#
_cell.length_a   1.000
_cell.length_b   1.000
_cell.length_c   1.000
_cell.angle_alpha   90.00
_cell.angle_beta   90.00
_cell.angle_gamma   90.00
#
_symmetry.space_group_name_H-M   'P 1'
#
loop_
_entity.id
_entity.type
_entity.pdbx_description
1 polymer ?
#
loop_
_entity_poly.entity_id
_entity_poly.type
_entity_poly.pdbx_seq_one_letter_code
_entity_poly.pdbx_strand_id
1 'polypeptide(L)'
;MFDNHFRFEASFDGLWKHEKKTFRPIFIATFVSFILLILYFIVMASFDLAYIKVAGQAFEENPPKGFSPDYMKSMHLFWIIFKYVASAGIIVSTILMFISVLQGYKKKNFAKIYTWPLTIYFIILFVNIWNSVSAIIQGRDINASGIKDFSTYILVRMILTILFTIILAVAYFVFVRKYMFIKAAYITVQKYEEAQKQLEDNPELRELVQNIQAAFGGDLSSKTNESGSYSAEGENESEEFNEKTDDNNNEANPAKIAREKNYERLMNLPNEKLYDAAQKLYISGYQSMEKAALANLILDILEQQEAKKRAEKENVKNNENVNKTGSDAEIVEAEAREISENDDSQKKNELN
;
A
#
# COMPACT_ATOMS: atom_id res chain seq x y z
N MET A 1 8.46 -8.60 -9.91
CA MET A 1 7.24 -8.47 -9.08
C MET A 1 7.51 -7.38 -8.04
N PHE A 2 6.59 -6.43 -7.80
CA PHE A 2 6.83 -5.38 -6.80
C PHE A 2 6.87 -5.98 -5.39
N ASP A 3 7.82 -5.51 -4.59
CA ASP A 3 7.95 -5.89 -3.19
C ASP A 3 6.69 -5.45 -2.41
N ASN A 4 6.08 -6.37 -1.66
CA ASN A 4 4.91 -6.06 -0.82
C ASN A 4 5.28 -5.91 0.66
N HIS A 5 6.57 -6.05 1.03
CA HIS A 5 7.04 -5.92 2.41
C HIS A 5 6.77 -4.54 3.01
N PHE A 6 6.65 -3.50 2.18
CA PHE A 6 6.29 -2.15 2.65
C PHE A 6 5.00 -2.10 3.46
N ARG A 7 4.10 -3.09 3.32
CA ARG A 7 2.84 -3.16 4.08
C ARG A 7 3.03 -3.43 5.58
N PHE A 8 4.18 -3.96 5.97
CA PHE A 8 4.51 -4.28 7.35
C PHE A 8 5.36 -3.21 8.03
N GLU A 9 5.66 -2.12 7.32
CA GLU A 9 6.41 -1.00 7.89
C GLU A 9 5.58 -0.29 8.95
N ALA A 10 6.18 -0.07 10.12
CA ALA A 10 5.52 0.57 11.27
C ALA A 10 5.77 2.08 11.37
N SER A 11 6.55 2.67 10.45
CA SER A 11 6.88 4.10 10.46
C SER A 11 6.88 4.72 9.06
N PHE A 12 6.70 6.05 8.99
CA PHE A 12 6.73 6.78 7.73
C PHE A 12 8.09 6.70 7.04
N ASP A 13 9.19 6.71 7.81
CA ASP A 13 10.54 6.56 7.28
C ASP A 13 10.78 5.17 6.69
N GLY A 14 10.23 4.12 7.32
CA GLY A 14 10.23 2.76 6.78
C GLY A 14 9.54 2.69 5.43
N LEU A 15 8.32 3.22 5.33
CA LEU A 15 7.59 3.33 4.08
C LEU A 15 8.34 4.13 3.02
N TRP A 16 8.98 5.24 3.40
CA TRP A 16 9.67 6.12 2.46
C TRP A 16 10.88 5.46 1.79
N LYS A 17 11.53 4.48 2.44
CA LYS A 17 12.61 3.68 1.82
C LYS A 17 12.16 2.93 0.57
N HIS A 18 10.86 2.59 0.49
CA HIS A 18 10.26 1.89 -0.65
C HIS A 18 9.82 2.84 -1.78
N GLU A 19 9.94 4.16 -1.62
CA GLU A 19 9.44 5.14 -2.59
C GLU A 19 10.06 4.96 -3.98
N LYS A 20 11.39 4.99 -4.07
CA LYS A 20 12.10 4.94 -5.36
C LYS A 20 11.93 3.61 -6.08
N LYS A 21 11.99 2.50 -5.32
CA LYS A 21 11.99 1.13 -5.87
C LYS A 21 10.59 0.62 -6.19
N THR A 22 9.60 0.99 -5.38
CA THR A 22 8.26 0.40 -5.45
C THR A 22 7.20 1.45 -5.79
N PHE A 23 7.11 2.54 -5.03
CA PHE A 23 5.99 3.47 -5.18
C PHE A 23 6.04 4.28 -6.47
N ARG A 24 7.20 4.83 -6.83
CA ARG A 24 7.37 5.65 -8.02
C ARG A 24 7.05 4.90 -9.32
N PRO A 25 7.57 3.68 -9.55
CA PRO A 25 7.17 2.89 -10.72
C PRO A 25 5.66 2.60 -10.75
N ILE A 26 5.04 2.30 -9.60
CA ILE A 26 3.59 2.06 -9.52
C ILE A 26 2.81 3.32 -9.90
N PHE A 27 3.22 4.50 -9.41
CA PHE A 27 2.59 5.76 -9.77
C PHE A 27 2.72 6.03 -11.27
N ILE A 28 3.93 5.94 -11.83
CA ILE A 28 4.18 6.15 -13.26
C ILE A 28 3.35 5.18 -14.10
N ALA A 29 3.39 3.88 -13.79
CA ALA A 29 2.63 2.87 -14.51
C ALA A 29 1.11 3.10 -14.40
N THR A 30 0.63 3.59 -13.26
CA THR A 30 -0.78 3.98 -13.09
C THR A 30 -1.12 5.16 -14.01
N PHE A 31 -0.30 6.22 -14.04
CA PHE A 31 -0.54 7.36 -14.95
C PHE A 31 -0.50 6.95 -16.43
N VAL A 32 0.46 6.12 -16.83
CA VAL A 32 0.54 5.57 -18.20
C VAL A 32 -0.72 4.76 -18.53
N SER A 33 -1.24 3.97 -17.58
CA SER A 33 -2.49 3.23 -17.76
C SER A 33 -3.71 4.13 -18.00
N PHE A 34 -3.79 5.27 -17.30
CA PHE A 34 -4.83 6.27 -17.55
C PHE A 34 -4.69 6.94 -18.92
N ILE A 35 -3.46 7.22 -19.37
CA ILE A 35 -3.19 7.74 -20.72
C ILE A 35 -3.64 6.72 -21.79
N LEU A 36 -3.32 5.44 -21.60
CA LEU A 36 -3.79 4.37 -22.49
C LEU A 36 -5.31 4.26 -22.52
N LEU A 37 -5.97 4.45 -21.36
CA LEU A 37 -7.42 4.49 -21.29
C LEU A 37 -8.02 5.66 -22.09
N ILE A 38 -7.44 6.86 -21.96
CA ILE A 38 -7.87 8.04 -22.75
C ILE A 38 -7.68 7.78 -24.25
N LEU A 39 -6.52 7.25 -24.64
CA LEU A 39 -6.23 6.91 -26.03
C LEU A 39 -7.23 5.88 -26.58
N TYR A 40 -7.59 4.87 -25.78
CA TYR A 40 -8.63 3.91 -26.12
C TYR A 40 -9.97 4.58 -26.42
N PHE A 41 -10.43 5.51 -25.58
CA PHE A 41 -11.67 6.25 -25.83
C PHE A 41 -11.63 7.06 -27.13
N ILE A 42 -10.50 7.72 -27.41
CA ILE A 42 -10.32 8.51 -28.64
C ILE A 42 -10.36 7.59 -29.87
N VAL A 43 -9.59 6.50 -29.86
CA VAL A 43 -9.58 5.52 -30.96
C VAL A 43 -10.98 4.96 -31.19
N MET A 44 -11.66 4.52 -30.13
CA MET A 44 -13.02 3.96 -30.24
C MET A 44 -14.07 4.98 -30.66
N ALA A 45 -13.88 6.27 -30.37
CA ALA A 45 -14.74 7.33 -30.89
C ALA A 45 -14.49 7.55 -32.39
N SER A 46 -13.23 7.52 -32.85
CA SER A 46 -12.89 7.56 -34.27
C SER A 46 -13.47 6.39 -35.06
N PHE A 47 -13.44 5.17 -34.47
CA PHE A 47 -14.08 4.00 -35.07
C PHE A 47 -15.59 4.17 -35.20
N ASP A 48 -16.29 4.71 -34.20
CA ASP A 48 -17.73 4.96 -34.31
C ASP A 48 -18.05 6.04 -35.36
N LEU A 49 -17.15 7.01 -35.57
CA LEU A 49 -17.26 8.00 -36.64
C LEU A 49 -17.14 7.36 -38.02
N ALA A 50 -16.21 6.41 -38.17
CA ALA A 50 -16.09 5.60 -39.38
C ALA A 50 -17.32 4.70 -39.60
N TYR A 51 -17.90 4.15 -38.53
CA TYR A 51 -19.14 3.37 -38.60
C TYR A 51 -20.27 4.17 -39.23
N ILE A 52 -20.50 5.42 -38.79
CA ILE A 52 -21.57 6.25 -39.34
C ILE A 52 -21.44 6.40 -40.87
N LYS A 53 -20.21 6.50 -41.39
CA LYS A 53 -19.95 6.60 -42.84
C LYS A 53 -20.23 5.28 -43.58
N VAL A 54 -19.70 4.16 -43.07
CA VAL A 54 -19.81 2.84 -43.72
C VAL A 54 -21.22 2.26 -43.59
N ALA A 55 -21.81 2.39 -42.40
CA ALA A 55 -23.13 1.87 -42.11
C ALA A 55 -24.25 2.71 -42.75
N GLY A 56 -24.04 4.01 -42.98
CA GLY A 56 -24.98 4.84 -43.74
C GLY A 56 -25.27 4.26 -45.12
N GLN A 57 -24.21 3.86 -45.84
CA GLN A 57 -24.33 3.22 -47.16
C GLN A 57 -25.03 1.86 -47.08
N ALA A 58 -24.67 1.02 -46.10
CA ALA A 58 -25.28 -0.30 -45.92
C ALA A 58 -26.76 -0.26 -45.49
N PHE A 59 -27.15 0.72 -44.66
CA PHE A 59 -28.51 0.86 -44.15
C PHE A 59 -29.46 1.53 -45.13
N GLU A 60 -28.96 2.34 -46.07
CA GLU A 60 -29.75 2.82 -47.22
C GLU A 60 -30.11 1.66 -48.15
N GLU A 61 -29.21 0.69 -48.32
CA GLU A 61 -29.43 -0.48 -49.18
C GLU A 61 -30.30 -1.56 -48.50
N ASN A 62 -30.16 -1.76 -47.19
CA ASN A 62 -30.90 -2.77 -46.42
C ASN A 62 -31.25 -2.27 -45.01
N PRO A 63 -32.36 -1.54 -44.82
CA PRO A 63 -32.71 -1.00 -43.51
C PRO A 63 -33.04 -2.12 -42.51
N PRO A 64 -32.46 -2.09 -41.29
CA PRO A 64 -32.74 -3.10 -40.28
C PRO A 64 -34.20 -3.03 -39.85
N LYS A 65 -34.85 -4.19 -39.75
CA LYS A 65 -36.25 -4.27 -39.28
C LYS A 65 -36.33 -3.73 -37.84
N GLY A 66 -37.08 -2.65 -37.65
CA GLY A 66 -37.39 -2.10 -36.32
C GLY A 66 -36.63 -0.83 -35.92
N PHE A 67 -35.63 -0.39 -36.69
CA PHE A 67 -34.92 0.87 -36.41
C PHE A 67 -34.71 1.70 -37.69
N SER A 68 -35.03 2.99 -37.63
CA SER A 68 -34.70 3.89 -38.74
C SER A 68 -33.19 4.15 -38.81
N PRO A 69 -32.62 4.36 -40.01
CA PRO A 69 -31.21 4.74 -40.16
C PRO A 69 -30.84 5.99 -39.33
N ASP A 70 -31.75 6.97 -39.25
CA ASP A 70 -31.58 8.18 -38.46
C ASP A 70 -31.48 7.91 -36.96
N TYR A 71 -32.26 6.95 -36.45
CA TYR A 71 -32.17 6.53 -35.05
C TYR A 71 -30.81 5.91 -34.74
N MET A 72 -30.34 4.99 -35.59
CA MET A 72 -29.04 4.34 -35.44
C MET A 72 -27.91 5.38 -35.48
N LYS A 73 -27.93 6.30 -36.44
CA LYS A 73 -26.96 7.40 -36.54
C LYS A 73 -26.96 8.27 -35.28
N SER A 74 -28.13 8.65 -34.78
CA SER A 74 -28.27 9.45 -33.56
C SER A 74 -27.73 8.73 -32.32
N MET A 75 -28.00 7.43 -32.19
CA MET A 75 -27.45 6.60 -31.12
C MET A 75 -25.92 6.56 -31.16
N HIS A 76 -25.31 6.38 -32.33
CA HIS A 76 -23.84 6.39 -32.46
C HIS A 76 -23.24 7.77 -32.20
N LEU A 77 -23.87 8.86 -32.65
CA LEU A 77 -23.45 10.23 -32.32
C LEU A 77 -23.48 10.47 -30.80
N PHE A 78 -24.52 10.03 -30.12
CA PHE A 78 -24.60 10.08 -28.66
C PHE A 78 -23.42 9.34 -28.01
N TRP A 79 -23.11 8.11 -28.45
CA TRP A 79 -21.98 7.35 -27.94
C TRP A 79 -20.62 8.02 -28.19
N ILE A 80 -20.44 8.66 -29.35
CA ILE A 80 -19.24 9.45 -29.67
C ILE A 80 -19.10 10.62 -28.68
N ILE A 81 -20.16 11.41 -28.49
CA ILE A 81 -20.16 12.54 -27.55
C ILE A 81 -19.87 12.04 -26.13
N PHE A 82 -20.55 10.97 -25.71
CA PHE A 82 -20.33 10.35 -24.40
C PHE A 82 -18.87 9.93 -24.21
N LYS A 83 -18.24 9.29 -25.20
CA LYS A 83 -16.82 8.89 -25.13
C LYS A 83 -15.89 10.09 -25.00
N TYR A 84 -16.14 11.18 -25.72
CA TYR A 84 -15.35 12.41 -25.58
C TYR A 84 -15.53 13.06 -24.20
N VAL A 85 -16.76 13.17 -23.71
CA VAL A 85 -17.04 13.70 -22.36
C VAL A 85 -16.39 12.82 -21.29
N ALA A 86 -16.50 11.50 -21.41
CA ALA A 86 -15.83 10.56 -20.52
C ALA A 86 -14.31 10.72 -20.55
N SER A 87 -13.71 10.87 -21.74
CA SER A 87 -12.27 11.10 -21.88
C SER A 87 -11.81 12.39 -21.18
N ALA A 88 -12.57 13.48 -21.31
CA ALA A 88 -12.30 14.74 -20.61
C ALA A 88 -12.41 14.56 -19.08
N GLY A 89 -13.43 13.86 -18.60
CA GLY A 89 -13.57 13.52 -17.18
C GLY A 89 -12.39 12.68 -16.65
N ILE A 90 -11.90 11.71 -17.42
CA ILE A 90 -10.73 10.90 -17.08
C ILE A 90 -9.46 11.76 -17.04
N ILE A 91 -9.29 12.71 -17.97
CA ILE A 91 -8.17 13.67 -17.95
C ILE A 91 -8.18 14.48 -16.66
N VAL A 92 -9.32 15.09 -16.31
CA VAL A 92 -9.46 15.86 -15.07
C VAL A 92 -9.16 14.99 -13.84
N SER A 93 -9.71 13.77 -13.81
CA SER A 93 -9.46 12.80 -12.73
C SER A 93 -7.97 12.47 -12.60
N THR A 94 -7.27 12.29 -13.72
CA THR A 94 -5.84 11.97 -13.78
C THR A 94 -5.00 13.14 -13.29
N ILE A 95 -5.34 14.38 -13.67
CA ILE A 95 -4.67 15.60 -13.20
C ILE A 95 -4.83 15.74 -11.68
N LEU A 96 -6.05 15.56 -11.15
CA LEU A 96 -6.29 15.61 -9.71
C LEU A 96 -5.51 14.52 -8.96
N MET A 97 -5.47 13.30 -9.50
CA MET A 97 -4.65 12.21 -8.96
C MET A 97 -3.16 12.59 -8.95
N PHE A 98 -2.65 13.16 -10.03
CA PHE A 98 -1.27 13.61 -10.16
C PHE A 98 -0.93 14.69 -9.13
N ILE A 99 -1.78 15.71 -8.98
CA ILE A 99 -1.61 16.75 -7.96
C ILE A 99 -1.59 16.14 -6.56
N SER A 100 -2.46 15.16 -6.27
CA SER A 100 -2.48 14.50 -4.95
C SER A 100 -1.20 13.73 -4.66
N VAL A 101 -0.61 13.09 -5.68
CA VAL A 101 0.68 12.40 -5.57
C VAL A 101 1.80 13.41 -5.35
N LEU A 102 1.83 14.53 -6.08
CA LEU A 102 2.80 15.61 -5.86
C LEU A 102 2.72 16.18 -4.44
N GLN A 103 1.52 16.41 -3.93
CA GLN A 103 1.33 16.84 -2.54
C GLN A 103 1.83 15.78 -1.55
N GLY A 104 1.61 14.50 -1.85
CA GLY A 104 2.15 13.40 -1.06
C GLY A 104 3.67 13.37 -1.04
N TYR A 105 4.33 13.66 -2.16
CA TYR A 105 5.78 13.82 -2.23
C TYR A 105 6.28 14.99 -1.37
N LYS A 106 5.62 16.15 -1.44
CA LYS A 106 5.97 17.33 -0.63
C LYS A 106 5.86 17.06 0.87
N LYS A 107 4.84 16.29 1.28
CA LYS A 107 4.57 15.97 2.70
C LYS A 107 5.21 14.66 3.17
N LYS A 108 5.91 13.94 2.29
CA LYS A 108 6.37 12.55 2.49
C LYS A 108 5.29 11.60 3.02
N ASN A 109 4.03 11.86 2.69
CA ASN A 109 2.88 11.13 3.20
C ASN A 109 1.82 10.95 2.10
N PHE A 110 1.57 9.70 1.73
CA PHE A 110 0.60 9.34 0.69
C PHE A 110 -0.78 8.93 1.24
N ALA A 111 -1.07 9.11 2.53
CA ALA A 111 -2.38 8.76 3.11
C ALA A 111 -3.54 9.54 2.48
N LYS A 112 -3.29 10.77 2.01
CA LYS A 112 -4.30 11.68 1.44
C LYS A 112 -4.41 11.63 -0.08
N ILE A 113 -3.77 10.67 -0.76
CA ILE A 113 -3.87 10.56 -2.22
C ILE A 113 -5.31 10.20 -2.67
N TYR A 114 -5.73 10.71 -3.81
CA TYR A 114 -7.08 10.46 -4.32
C TYR A 114 -7.17 9.06 -4.94
N THR A 115 -8.16 8.27 -4.48
CA THR A 115 -8.39 6.90 -4.95
C THR A 115 -9.66 6.73 -5.78
N TRP A 116 -10.55 7.72 -5.81
CA TRP A 116 -11.78 7.66 -6.62
C TRP A 116 -11.52 7.48 -8.13
N PRO A 117 -10.42 7.98 -8.75
CA PRO A 117 -10.17 7.73 -10.17
C PRO A 117 -9.99 6.23 -10.46
N LEU A 118 -9.50 5.46 -9.50
CA LEU A 118 -9.34 4.01 -9.64
C LEU A 118 -10.69 3.29 -9.65
N THR A 119 -11.68 3.80 -8.91
CA THR A 119 -13.05 3.28 -8.94
C THR A 119 -13.67 3.53 -10.31
N ILE A 120 -13.48 4.73 -10.88
CA ILE A 120 -13.93 5.03 -12.24
C ILE A 120 -13.25 4.12 -13.25
N TYR A 121 -11.94 3.92 -13.13
CA TYR A 121 -11.20 2.99 -13.98
C TYR A 121 -11.81 1.57 -13.91
N PHE A 122 -12.10 1.08 -12.70
CA PHE A 122 -12.70 -0.24 -12.50
C PHE A 122 -14.09 -0.37 -13.14
N ILE A 123 -14.95 0.65 -12.96
CA ILE A 123 -16.28 0.67 -13.58
C ILE A 123 -16.17 0.64 -15.10
N ILE A 124 -15.27 1.45 -15.67
CA ILE A 124 -15.04 1.48 -17.12
C ILE A 124 -14.51 0.14 -17.61
N LEU A 125 -13.57 -0.49 -16.89
CA LEU A 125 -13.07 -1.81 -17.22
C LEU A 125 -14.21 -2.84 -17.25
N PHE A 126 -15.08 -2.82 -16.25
CA PHE A 126 -16.23 -3.72 -16.18
C PHE A 126 -17.19 -3.53 -17.37
N VAL A 127 -17.50 -2.28 -17.71
CA VAL A 127 -18.31 -1.95 -18.90
C VAL A 127 -17.64 -2.44 -20.19
N ASN A 128 -16.31 -2.33 -20.31
CA ASN A 128 -15.58 -2.82 -21.48
C ASN A 128 -15.53 -4.35 -21.58
N ILE A 129 -15.44 -5.04 -20.44
CA ILE A 129 -15.59 -6.50 -20.39
C ILE A 129 -16.98 -6.90 -20.89
N TRP A 130 -18.03 -6.24 -20.38
CA TRP A 130 -19.40 -6.49 -20.84
C TRP A 130 -19.57 -6.22 -22.34
N ASN A 131 -19.02 -5.12 -22.85
CA ASN A 131 -19.07 -4.77 -24.27
C ASN A 131 -18.32 -5.80 -25.13
N SER A 132 -17.19 -6.31 -24.65
CA SER A 132 -16.41 -7.35 -25.33
C SER A 132 -17.19 -8.67 -25.41
N VAL A 133 -17.83 -9.09 -24.31
CA VAL A 133 -18.71 -10.27 -24.30
C VAL A 133 -19.90 -10.08 -25.25
N SER A 134 -20.55 -8.92 -25.19
CA SER A 134 -21.68 -8.59 -26.07
C SER A 134 -21.27 -8.59 -27.55
N ALA A 135 -20.08 -8.05 -27.86
CA ALA A 135 -19.55 -8.04 -29.22
C ALA A 135 -19.27 -9.45 -29.76
N ILE A 136 -18.79 -10.37 -28.92
CA ILE A 136 -18.59 -11.77 -29.31
C ILE A 136 -19.93 -12.47 -29.61
N ILE A 137 -20.95 -12.22 -28.78
CA ILE A 137 -22.28 -12.81 -28.95
C ILE A 137 -22.92 -12.28 -30.24
N GLN A 138 -22.96 -10.95 -30.43
CA GLN A 138 -23.56 -10.32 -31.60
C GLN A 138 -22.76 -10.54 -32.89
N GLY A 139 -21.43 -10.66 -32.78
CA GLY A 139 -20.54 -10.87 -33.92
C GLY A 139 -20.79 -12.19 -34.68
N ARG A 140 -21.43 -13.18 -34.05
CA ARG A 140 -21.84 -14.43 -34.72
C ARG A 140 -22.90 -14.18 -35.80
N ASP A 141 -23.83 -13.27 -35.56
CA ASP A 141 -24.96 -13.03 -36.45
C ASP A 141 -24.60 -12.07 -37.60
N ILE A 142 -23.63 -11.17 -37.39
CA ILE A 142 -23.32 -10.10 -38.35
C ILE A 142 -22.44 -10.56 -39.52
N ASN A 143 -21.65 -11.62 -39.34
CA ASN A 143 -20.90 -12.26 -40.43
C ASN A 143 -21.82 -12.90 -41.49
N ALA A 144 -23.12 -13.00 -41.24
CA ALA A 144 -24.11 -13.47 -42.20
C ALA A 144 -24.68 -12.36 -43.12
N SER A 145 -24.31 -11.09 -42.91
CA SER A 145 -24.87 -9.94 -43.65
C SER A 145 -24.43 -9.80 -45.12
N GLY A 146 -23.41 -10.55 -45.55
CA GLY A 146 -22.94 -10.56 -46.95
C GLY A 146 -22.18 -9.31 -47.42
N ILE A 147 -22.17 -8.22 -46.66
CA ILE A 147 -21.43 -6.98 -46.99
C ILE A 147 -20.01 -7.08 -46.41
N LYS A 148 -19.03 -7.33 -47.29
CA LYS A 148 -17.63 -7.60 -46.89
C LYS A 148 -16.99 -6.47 -46.07
N ASP A 149 -17.21 -5.22 -46.45
CA ASP A 149 -16.59 -4.07 -45.78
C ASP A 149 -17.16 -3.86 -44.38
N PHE A 150 -18.48 -4.06 -44.23
CA PHE A 150 -19.16 -3.97 -42.95
C PHE A 150 -18.74 -5.09 -41.99
N SER A 151 -18.69 -6.34 -42.49
CA SER A 151 -18.20 -7.48 -41.72
C SER A 151 -16.74 -7.30 -41.28
N THR A 152 -15.87 -6.82 -42.20
CA THR A 152 -14.46 -6.52 -41.88
C THR A 152 -14.34 -5.44 -40.81
N TYR A 153 -15.11 -4.35 -40.93
CA TYR A 153 -15.13 -3.27 -39.93
C TYR A 153 -15.50 -3.80 -38.53
N ILE A 154 -16.57 -4.60 -38.44
CA ILE A 154 -17.06 -5.15 -37.16
C ILE A 154 -16.03 -6.09 -36.55
N LEU A 155 -15.42 -6.95 -37.37
CA LEU A 155 -14.38 -7.87 -36.92
C LEU A 155 -13.17 -7.11 -36.36
N VAL A 156 -12.68 -6.08 -37.06
CA VAL A 156 -11.57 -5.24 -36.58
C VAL A 156 -11.94 -4.54 -35.27
N ARG A 157 -13.15 -3.95 -35.18
CA ARG A 157 -13.63 -3.30 -33.97
C ARG A 157 -13.71 -4.28 -32.79
N MET A 158 -14.20 -5.50 -33.02
CA MET A 158 -14.30 -6.55 -32.00
C MET A 158 -12.92 -6.95 -31.49
N ILE A 159 -11.97 -7.26 -32.40
CA ILE A 159 -10.59 -7.63 -32.02
C ILE A 159 -9.94 -6.52 -31.20
N LEU A 160 -10.07 -5.27 -31.65
CA LEU A 160 -9.47 -4.12 -30.99
C LEU A 160 -10.09 -3.91 -29.59
N THR A 161 -11.41 -4.03 -29.46
CA THR A 161 -12.10 -3.91 -28.15
C THR A 161 -11.62 -4.99 -27.17
N ILE A 162 -11.49 -6.24 -27.62
CA ILE A 162 -11.01 -7.35 -26.79
C ILE A 162 -9.55 -7.12 -26.38
N LEU A 163 -8.68 -6.77 -27.34
CA LEU A 163 -7.26 -6.49 -27.09
C LEU A 163 -7.08 -5.39 -26.05
N PHE A 164 -7.77 -4.25 -26.21
CA PHE A 164 -7.73 -3.16 -25.25
C PHE A 164 -8.29 -3.56 -23.89
N THR A 165 -9.37 -4.34 -23.85
CA THR A 165 -9.94 -4.83 -22.59
C THR A 165 -8.93 -5.68 -21.82
N ILE A 166 -8.20 -6.57 -22.50
CA ILE A 166 -7.12 -7.38 -21.89
C ILE A 166 -6.00 -6.48 -21.37
N ILE A 167 -5.53 -5.52 -22.18
CA ILE A 167 -4.46 -4.59 -21.77
C ILE A 167 -4.88 -3.78 -20.54
N LEU A 168 -6.10 -3.24 -20.52
CA LEU A 168 -6.64 -2.47 -19.39
C LEU A 168 -6.83 -3.35 -18.15
N ALA A 169 -7.28 -4.61 -18.31
CA ALA A 169 -7.40 -5.56 -17.21
C ALA A 169 -6.04 -5.86 -16.58
N VAL A 170 -5.03 -6.19 -17.39
CA VAL A 170 -3.66 -6.44 -16.92
C VAL A 170 -3.13 -5.19 -16.21
N ALA A 171 -3.27 -4.01 -16.81
CA ALA A 171 -2.82 -2.76 -16.21
C ALA A 171 -3.51 -2.51 -14.86
N TYR A 172 -4.80 -2.81 -14.76
CA TYR A 172 -5.56 -2.66 -13.53
C TYR A 172 -5.03 -3.56 -12.41
N PHE A 173 -4.94 -4.87 -12.66
CA PHE A 173 -4.55 -5.84 -11.64
C PHE A 173 -3.07 -5.73 -11.24
N VAL A 174 -2.19 -5.38 -12.18
CA VAL A 174 -0.74 -5.31 -11.94
C VAL A 174 -0.33 -3.98 -11.30
N PHE A 175 -0.87 -2.84 -11.77
CA PHE A 175 -0.41 -1.51 -11.37
C PHE A 175 -1.47 -0.72 -10.60
N VAL A 176 -2.66 -0.52 -11.19
CA VAL A 176 -3.67 0.40 -10.65
C VAL A 176 -4.17 -0.05 -9.27
N ARG A 177 -4.36 -1.35 -9.06
CA ARG A 177 -4.76 -1.90 -7.76
C ARG A 177 -3.69 -1.67 -6.68
N LYS A 178 -2.40 -1.70 -7.06
CA LYS A 178 -1.29 -1.51 -6.13
C LYS A 178 -1.22 -0.10 -5.56
N TYR A 179 -1.69 0.90 -6.31
CA TYR A 179 -1.81 2.28 -5.85
C TYR A 179 -2.67 2.39 -4.56
N MET A 180 -3.76 1.64 -4.45
CA MET A 180 -4.58 1.63 -3.22
C MET A 180 -3.81 1.07 -2.02
N PHE A 181 -2.95 0.09 -2.24
CA PHE A 181 -2.18 -0.53 -1.16
C PHE A 181 -1.13 0.41 -0.58
N ILE A 182 -0.54 1.28 -1.42
CA ILE A 182 0.36 2.33 -0.94
C ILE A 182 -0.42 3.25 0.01
N LYS A 183 -1.57 3.76 -0.40
CA LYS A 183 -2.42 4.59 0.47
C LYS A 183 -2.79 3.88 1.78
N ALA A 184 -3.21 2.63 1.69
CA ALA A 184 -3.60 1.84 2.86
C ALA A 184 -2.44 1.68 3.86
N ALA A 185 -1.22 1.46 3.38
CA ALA A 185 -0.04 1.36 4.23
C ALA A 185 0.25 2.68 4.97
N TYR A 186 0.20 3.82 4.25
CA TYR A 186 0.38 5.15 4.87
C TYR A 186 -0.73 5.50 5.87
N ILE A 187 -2.00 5.13 5.59
CA ILE A 187 -3.10 5.32 6.54
C ILE A 187 -2.89 4.47 7.80
N THR A 188 -2.37 3.25 7.65
CA THR A 188 -2.10 2.36 8.78
C THR A 188 -1.05 2.93 9.70
N VAL A 189 0.08 3.40 9.14
CA VAL A 189 1.12 4.10 9.91
C VAL A 189 0.59 5.39 10.54
N GLN A 190 -0.19 6.17 9.82
CA GLN A 190 -0.77 7.40 10.37
C GLN A 190 -1.66 7.12 11.59
N LYS A 191 -2.54 6.10 11.49
CA LYS A 191 -3.40 5.70 12.59
C LYS A 191 -2.60 5.16 13.78
N TYR A 192 -1.50 4.47 13.51
CA TYR A 192 -0.60 3.98 14.54
C TYR A 192 0.07 5.14 15.31
N GLU A 193 0.61 6.14 14.60
CA GLU A 193 1.20 7.33 15.24
C GLU A 193 0.15 8.17 15.99
N GLU A 194 -1.05 8.33 15.43
CA GLU A 194 -2.16 9.02 16.09
C GLU A 194 -2.59 8.28 17.38
N ALA A 195 -2.66 6.95 17.35
CA ALA A 195 -2.96 6.13 18.52
C ALA A 195 -1.86 6.22 19.58
N GLN A 196 -0.58 6.21 19.18
CA GLN A 196 0.54 6.40 20.12
C GLN A 196 0.46 7.77 20.81
N LYS A 197 0.23 8.85 20.05
CA LYS A 197 0.08 10.19 20.64
C LYS A 197 -1.11 10.26 21.59
N GLN A 198 -2.25 9.68 21.23
CA GLN A 198 -3.41 9.62 22.12
C GLN A 198 -3.13 8.85 23.42
N LEU A 199 -2.26 7.83 23.37
CA LEU A 199 -1.81 7.10 24.55
C LEU A 199 -0.84 7.93 25.40
N GLU A 200 0.05 8.69 24.76
CA GLU A 200 0.99 9.57 25.44
C GLU A 200 0.28 10.76 26.12
N ASP A 201 -0.73 11.32 25.46
CA ASP A 201 -1.51 12.47 25.93
C ASP A 201 -2.55 12.09 27.00
N ASN A 202 -2.94 10.82 27.12
CA ASN A 202 -3.89 10.34 28.12
C ASN A 202 -3.24 9.35 29.10
N PRO A 203 -2.78 9.82 30.28
CA PRO A 203 -2.12 8.96 31.26
C PRO A 203 -3.00 7.79 31.73
N GLU A 204 -4.33 7.97 31.80
CA GLU A 204 -5.29 6.92 32.16
C GLU A 204 -5.32 5.77 31.14
N LEU A 205 -5.24 6.07 29.83
CA LEU A 205 -5.18 5.05 28.79
C LEU A 205 -3.83 4.33 28.78
N ARG A 206 -2.75 5.07 29.04
CA ARG A 206 -1.41 4.50 29.17
C ARG A 206 -1.33 3.52 30.33
N GLU A 207 -1.88 3.89 31.49
CA GLU A 207 -1.97 3.00 32.65
C GLU A 207 -2.84 1.78 32.36
N LEU A 208 -3.96 1.93 31.65
CA LEU A 208 -4.82 0.79 31.28
C LEU A 208 -4.11 -0.18 30.32
N VAL A 209 -3.37 0.33 29.33
CA VAL A 209 -2.57 -0.50 28.42
C VAL A 209 -1.39 -1.15 29.14
N GLN A 210 -0.72 -0.43 30.05
CA GLN A 210 0.33 -0.99 30.89
C GLN A 210 -0.20 -2.05 31.86
N ASN A 211 -1.38 -1.86 32.43
CA ASN A 211 -2.04 -2.82 33.33
C ASN A 211 -2.49 -4.07 32.58
N ILE A 212 -2.93 -3.94 31.32
CA ILE A 212 -3.20 -5.09 30.45
C ILE A 212 -1.87 -5.77 30.09
N GLN A 213 -0.82 -5.02 29.73
CA GLN A 213 0.50 -5.59 29.46
C GLN A 213 1.08 -6.32 30.68
N ALA A 214 0.86 -5.80 31.89
CA ALA A 214 1.24 -6.42 33.16
C ALA A 214 0.39 -7.65 33.48
N ALA A 215 -0.94 -7.59 33.29
CA ALA A 215 -1.86 -8.71 33.49
C ALA A 215 -1.65 -9.86 32.49
N PHE A 216 -1.11 -9.56 31.31
CA PHE A 216 -0.72 -10.54 30.29
C PHE A 216 0.79 -10.86 30.29
N GLY A 217 1.53 -10.43 31.33
CA GLY A 217 2.86 -10.98 31.65
C GLY A 217 4.08 -10.11 31.33
N GLY A 218 3.96 -8.79 31.38
CA GLY A 218 5.08 -7.87 31.20
C GLY A 218 5.41 -7.03 32.44
N ASP A 219 5.98 -7.63 33.48
CA ASP A 219 6.92 -6.91 34.35
C ASP A 219 8.23 -7.69 34.42
N LEU A 220 9.18 -7.29 33.59
CA LEU A 220 10.57 -7.74 33.64
C LEU A 220 11.48 -6.57 34.08
N SER A 221 10.92 -5.63 34.84
CA SER A 221 11.60 -4.40 35.22
C SER A 221 11.24 -3.93 36.64
N SER A 222 11.12 -4.82 37.64
CA SER A 222 11.53 -4.48 39.02
C SER A 222 11.45 -5.67 39.99
N LYS A 223 12.62 -6.15 40.44
CA LYS A 223 12.98 -6.40 41.85
C LYS A 223 14.31 -7.16 41.92
N THR A 224 15.38 -6.43 41.62
CA THR A 224 16.65 -6.69 42.30
C THR A 224 16.60 -5.85 43.56
N ASN A 225 16.16 -6.45 44.67
CA ASN A 225 16.74 -6.24 46.01
C ASN A 225 15.98 -7.05 47.07
N GLU A 226 16.80 -7.78 47.82
CA GLU A 226 16.69 -8.19 49.22
C GLU A 226 15.78 -9.37 49.63
N SER A 227 16.49 -10.35 50.18
CA SER A 227 16.11 -11.40 51.14
C SER A 227 14.64 -11.52 51.55
N GLY A 228 14.08 -12.69 51.29
CA GLY A 228 12.82 -13.13 51.90
C GLY A 228 12.66 -14.63 51.74
N SER A 229 13.26 -15.38 52.66
CA SER A 229 13.01 -16.80 52.89
C SER A 229 11.51 -17.11 53.01
N TYR A 230 10.99 -17.98 52.15
CA TYR A 230 9.86 -18.89 52.42
C TYR A 230 10.09 -20.13 51.55
N SER A 231 10.81 -21.13 52.08
CA SER A 231 10.26 -22.34 52.71
C SER A 231 9.30 -23.09 51.78
N ALA A 232 9.87 -24.12 51.18
CA ALA A 232 9.18 -25.24 50.58
C ALA A 232 8.81 -26.25 51.68
N GLU A 233 7.53 -26.60 51.74
CA GLU A 233 6.94 -27.84 52.29
C GLU A 233 5.78 -28.14 51.32
N GLY A 234 5.85 -29.21 50.52
CA GLY A 234 5.33 -30.54 50.86
C GLY A 234 3.80 -30.56 50.59
N GLU A 235 3.17 -31.45 49.82
CA GLU A 235 3.46 -32.83 49.47
C GLU A 235 2.70 -33.23 48.18
N ASN A 236 3.36 -34.08 47.39
CA ASN A 236 2.89 -35.27 46.65
C ASN A 236 1.42 -35.41 46.24
N GLU A 237 1.19 -35.60 44.93
CA GLU A 237 0.72 -36.91 44.46
C GLU A 237 1.22 -37.21 43.04
N SER A 238 1.82 -38.37 42.93
CA SER A 238 2.40 -39.05 41.79
C SER A 238 1.35 -39.52 40.79
N GLU A 239 1.61 -39.38 39.50
CA GLU A 239 1.36 -40.49 38.57
C GLU A 239 2.31 -40.41 37.36
N GLU A 240 3.03 -41.51 37.17
CA GLU A 240 4.01 -41.79 36.13
C GLU A 240 3.37 -41.76 34.74
N PHE A 241 4.06 -41.16 33.77
CA PHE A 241 4.17 -41.80 32.46
C PHE A 241 5.59 -41.65 31.92
N ASN A 242 6.20 -42.81 31.69
CA ASN A 242 7.58 -43.03 31.32
C ASN A 242 7.97 -42.43 29.96
N GLU A 243 9.14 -41.77 29.99
CA GLU A 243 10.27 -41.86 29.07
C GLU A 243 10.03 -42.30 27.61
N LYS A 244 10.43 -41.41 26.69
CA LYS A 244 11.58 -41.72 25.84
C LYS A 244 12.50 -40.51 25.72
N THR A 245 13.62 -40.62 26.41
CA THR A 245 14.85 -39.85 26.23
C THR A 245 15.42 -40.15 24.86
N ASP A 246 15.69 -39.12 24.06
CA ASP A 246 16.82 -39.15 23.15
C ASP A 246 17.56 -37.83 23.27
N ASP A 247 18.81 -37.98 23.66
CA ASP A 247 19.77 -36.98 24.08
C ASP A 247 20.34 -36.29 22.84
N ASN A 248 20.17 -34.97 22.75
CA ASN A 248 21.05 -34.17 21.91
C ASN A 248 21.17 -32.75 22.47
N ASN A 249 22.30 -32.54 23.15
CA ASN A 249 22.95 -31.26 23.39
C ASN A 249 22.52 -30.15 22.41
N ASN A 250 21.74 -29.21 22.91
CA ASN A 250 21.79 -27.83 22.45
C ASN A 250 21.50 -26.95 23.65
N GLU A 251 22.46 -26.10 24.01
CA GLU A 251 22.30 -25.00 24.94
C GLU A 251 21.01 -24.25 24.59
N ALA A 252 19.95 -24.53 25.36
CA ALA A 252 18.65 -23.93 25.13
C ALA A 252 18.73 -22.48 25.56
N ASN A 253 18.98 -21.61 24.58
CA ASN A 253 18.96 -20.16 24.73
C ASN A 253 17.71 -19.76 25.54
N PRO A 254 17.83 -19.12 26.72
CA PRO A 254 16.71 -18.86 27.62
C PRO A 254 15.56 -18.08 26.97
N ALA A 255 15.85 -17.35 25.88
CA ALA A 255 14.85 -16.68 25.05
C ALA A 255 13.89 -17.64 24.32
N LYS A 256 14.34 -18.83 23.88
CA LYS A 256 13.48 -19.81 23.19
C LYS A 256 12.49 -20.48 24.15
N ILE A 257 12.95 -20.85 25.35
CA ILE A 257 12.11 -21.46 26.39
C ILE A 257 11.02 -20.48 26.85
N ALA A 258 11.36 -19.20 27.01
CA ALA A 258 10.40 -18.16 27.37
C ALA A 258 9.34 -17.94 26.28
N ARG A 259 9.74 -17.96 25.01
CA ARG A 259 8.85 -17.81 23.86
C ARG A 259 7.87 -18.99 23.74
N GLU A 260 8.35 -20.21 23.91
CA GLU A 260 7.54 -21.44 23.84
C GLU A 260 6.50 -21.49 24.98
N LYS A 261 6.90 -21.10 26.19
CA LYS A 261 5.99 -20.99 27.34
C LYS A 261 4.92 -19.91 27.16
N ASN A 262 5.26 -18.77 26.54
CA ASN A 262 4.30 -17.72 26.24
C ASN A 262 3.37 -18.10 25.08
N TYR A 263 3.86 -18.87 24.12
CA TYR A 263 3.07 -19.44 23.04
C TYR A 263 2.01 -20.43 23.55
N GLU A 264 2.38 -21.37 24.42
CA GLU A 264 1.43 -22.29 25.04
C GLU A 264 0.35 -21.56 25.85
N ARG A 265 0.73 -20.50 26.58
CA ARG A 265 -0.22 -19.66 27.32
C ARG A 265 -1.23 -18.97 26.39
N LEU A 266 -0.78 -18.45 25.25
CA LEU A 266 -1.68 -17.84 24.25
C LEU A 266 -2.58 -18.89 23.57
N MET A 267 -2.06 -20.10 23.34
CA MET A 267 -2.85 -21.21 22.79
C MET A 267 -3.93 -21.73 23.75
N ASN A 268 -3.69 -21.62 25.06
CA ASN A 268 -4.64 -22.02 26.10
C ASN A 268 -5.72 -20.96 26.41
N LEU A 269 -5.58 -19.73 25.91
CA LEU A 269 -6.60 -18.70 26.11
C LEU A 269 -7.86 -18.96 25.27
N PRO A 270 -9.05 -18.58 25.77
CA PRO A 270 -10.26 -18.53 24.94
C PRO A 270 -10.05 -17.59 23.75
N ASN A 271 -10.60 -17.94 22.58
CA ASN A 271 -10.44 -17.16 21.35
C ASN A 271 -10.86 -15.69 21.53
N GLU A 272 -11.90 -15.44 22.32
CA GLU A 272 -12.39 -14.09 22.66
C GLU A 272 -11.31 -13.22 23.32
N LYS A 273 -10.52 -13.78 24.24
CA LYS A 273 -9.42 -13.05 24.91
C LYS A 273 -8.23 -12.84 23.99
N LEU A 274 -7.98 -13.80 23.09
CA LEU A 274 -6.93 -13.68 22.07
C LEU A 274 -7.28 -12.58 21.04
N TYR A 275 -8.56 -12.49 20.69
CA TYR A 275 -9.12 -11.48 19.81
C TYR A 275 -9.13 -10.09 20.44
N ASP A 276 -9.47 -10.00 21.72
CA ASP A 276 -9.37 -8.73 22.47
C ASP A 276 -7.91 -8.25 22.55
N ALA A 277 -6.96 -9.15 22.83
CA ALA A 277 -5.53 -8.84 22.79
C ALA A 277 -5.07 -8.40 21.39
N ALA A 278 -5.51 -9.09 20.34
CA ALA A 278 -5.19 -8.75 18.96
C ALA A 278 -5.80 -7.42 18.50
N GLN A 279 -7.02 -7.13 18.93
CA GLN A 279 -7.69 -5.86 18.68
C GLN A 279 -6.96 -4.71 19.36
N LYS A 280 -6.52 -4.91 20.60
CA LYS A 280 -5.72 -3.93 21.36
C LYS A 280 -4.31 -3.74 20.79
N LEU A 281 -3.76 -4.77 20.16
CA LEU A 281 -2.52 -4.71 19.37
C LEU A 281 -2.74 -4.26 17.92
N TYR A 282 -3.97 -3.88 17.56
CA TYR A 282 -4.38 -3.40 16.24
C TYR A 282 -3.99 -4.34 15.07
N ILE A 283 -3.99 -5.65 15.33
CA ILE A 283 -3.70 -6.67 14.32
C ILE A 283 -4.87 -6.71 13.33
N SER A 284 -4.70 -6.19 12.11
CA SER A 284 -5.78 -6.19 11.12
C SER A 284 -6.13 -7.61 10.65
N GLY A 285 -7.43 -7.96 10.64
CA GLY A 285 -7.90 -9.27 10.16
C GLY A 285 -7.78 -10.41 11.19
N TYR A 286 -7.53 -10.10 12.46
CA TYR A 286 -7.39 -11.08 13.54
C TYR A 286 -8.56 -12.07 13.66
N GLN A 287 -9.77 -11.64 13.28
CA GLN A 287 -11.02 -12.43 13.35
C GLN A 287 -11.05 -13.58 12.35
N SER A 288 -10.28 -13.49 11.25
CA SER A 288 -10.19 -14.52 10.21
C SER A 288 -8.86 -15.27 10.25
N MET A 289 -8.00 -15.03 11.24
CA MET A 289 -6.73 -15.74 11.43
C MET A 289 -6.93 -17.00 12.26
N GLU A 290 -6.19 -18.05 11.90
CA GLU A 290 -6.09 -19.25 12.75
C GLU A 290 -5.43 -18.90 14.09
N LYS A 291 -5.93 -19.51 15.17
CA LYS A 291 -5.51 -19.22 16.55
C LYS A 291 -3.99 -19.27 16.75
N ALA A 292 -3.35 -20.28 16.16
CA ALA A 292 -1.90 -20.46 16.21
C ALA A 292 -1.13 -19.33 15.50
N ALA A 293 -1.63 -18.87 14.35
CA ALA A 293 -1.05 -17.75 13.61
C ALA A 293 -1.22 -16.44 14.37
N LEU A 294 -2.38 -16.24 15.00
CA LEU A 294 -2.64 -15.05 15.80
C LEU A 294 -1.78 -14.99 17.06
N ALA A 295 -1.60 -16.11 17.77
CA ALA A 295 -0.74 -16.20 18.93
C ALA A 295 0.73 -15.87 18.60
N ASN A 296 1.25 -16.42 17.50
CA ASN A 296 2.60 -16.11 17.03
C ASN A 296 2.77 -14.63 16.65
N LEU A 297 1.77 -14.05 15.98
CA LEU A 297 1.82 -12.66 15.55
C LEU A 297 1.74 -11.69 16.74
N ILE A 298 0.98 -12.04 17.77
CA ILE A 298 0.97 -11.32 19.05
C ILE A 298 2.36 -11.36 19.70
N LEU A 299 3.03 -12.52 19.74
CA LEU A 299 4.37 -12.64 20.30
C LEU A 299 5.42 -11.85 19.50
N ASP A 300 5.38 -11.93 18.16
CA ASP A 300 6.33 -11.21 17.31
C ASP A 300 6.22 -9.70 17.50
N ILE A 301 5.00 -9.18 17.64
CA ILE A 301 4.78 -7.74 17.90
C ILE A 301 5.33 -7.36 19.28
N LEU A 302 5.11 -8.18 20.31
CA LEU A 302 5.59 -7.91 21.66
C LEU A 302 7.12 -7.95 21.75
N GLU A 303 7.76 -8.94 21.11
CA GLU A 303 9.22 -9.06 21.06
C GLU A 303 9.87 -7.90 20.27
N GLN A 304 9.26 -7.47 19.16
CA GLN A 304 9.74 -6.31 18.41
C GLN A 304 9.63 -5.02 19.22
N GLN A 305 8.55 -4.85 20.00
CA GLN A 305 8.40 -3.69 20.89
C GLN A 305 9.45 -3.67 22.00
N GLU A 306 9.79 -4.83 22.57
CA GLU A 306 10.86 -4.93 23.57
C GLU A 306 12.25 -4.67 22.98
N ALA A 307 12.57 -5.25 21.82
CA ALA A 307 13.84 -5.03 21.15
C ALA A 307 14.06 -3.55 20.85
N LYS A 308 13.00 -2.84 20.43
CA LYS A 308 13.04 -1.41 20.18
C LYS A 308 13.25 -0.59 21.46
N LYS A 309 12.56 -0.93 22.56
CA LYS A 309 12.78 -0.29 23.88
C LYS A 309 14.19 -0.50 24.43
N ARG A 310 14.83 -1.65 24.16
CA ARG A 310 16.22 -1.92 24.56
C ARG A 310 17.21 -1.09 23.74
N ALA A 311 17.02 -1.02 22.42
CA ALA A 311 17.86 -0.21 21.52
C ALA A 311 17.77 1.30 21.81
N GLU A 312 16.61 1.80 22.24
CA GLU A 312 16.44 3.19 22.66
C GLU A 312 17.15 3.49 23.99
N LYS A 313 17.10 2.56 24.97
CA LYS A 313 17.81 2.71 26.25
C LYS A 313 19.34 2.65 26.11
N GLU A 314 19.87 1.88 25.17
CA GLU A 314 21.32 1.82 24.90
C GLU A 314 21.85 3.08 24.21
N ASN A 315 21.06 3.69 23.32
CA ASN A 315 21.44 4.96 22.67
C ASN A 315 21.47 6.14 23.64
N VAL A 316 20.60 6.17 24.65
CA VAL A 316 20.58 7.24 25.66
C VAL A 316 21.81 7.16 26.58
N LYS A 317 22.23 5.95 26.99
CA LYS A 317 23.45 5.78 27.82
C LYS A 317 24.74 6.12 27.09
N ASN A 318 24.81 5.88 25.78
CA ASN A 318 26.00 6.23 24.98
C ASN A 318 26.14 7.75 24.78
N ASN A 319 25.04 8.52 24.75
CA ASN A 319 25.10 9.98 24.64
C ASN A 319 25.49 10.70 25.94
N GLU A 320 25.20 10.13 27.12
CA GLU A 320 25.65 10.71 28.39
C GLU A 320 27.16 10.55 28.65
N ASN A 321 27.78 9.50 28.11
CA ASN A 321 29.23 9.28 28.26
C ASN A 321 30.10 10.13 27.32
N VAL A 322 29.57 10.60 26.18
CA VAL A 322 30.34 11.44 25.24
C VAL A 322 30.48 12.89 25.72
N ASN A 323 29.54 13.39 26.54
CA ASN A 323 29.56 14.77 27.04
C ASN A 323 30.45 15.00 28.28
N LYS A 324 31.16 13.98 28.79
CA LYS A 324 32.05 14.11 29.96
C LYS A 324 33.55 14.15 29.64
N THR A 325 33.93 14.08 28.37
CA THR A 325 35.35 14.00 27.93
C THR A 325 35.80 15.15 27.02
N GLY A 326 35.05 16.25 26.95
CA GLY A 326 35.29 17.35 25.99
C GLY A 326 35.48 18.73 26.61
N SER A 327 36.00 18.83 27.83
CA SER A 327 36.32 20.11 28.46
C SER A 327 37.65 19.98 29.20
N ASP A 328 38.75 20.05 28.46
CA ASP A 328 40.03 20.66 28.88
C ASP A 328 41.04 20.56 27.73
N ALA A 329 41.77 21.66 27.47
CA ALA A 329 42.61 21.98 26.31
C ALA A 329 41.82 22.42 25.07
N GLU A 330 41.92 23.64 24.55
CA GLU A 330 43.17 24.33 24.20
C GLU A 330 42.86 25.84 24.02
N ILE A 331 43.54 26.68 24.81
CA ILE A 331 43.68 28.13 24.58
C ILE A 331 45.15 28.32 24.21
N VAL A 332 45.45 29.10 23.15
CA VAL A 332 46.49 30.15 23.05
C VAL A 332 46.97 30.35 21.59
N GLU A 333 46.98 31.64 21.17
CA GLU A 333 47.79 32.29 20.10
C GLU A 333 47.57 31.91 18.61
N ALA A 334 47.68 32.79 17.62
CA ALA A 334 48.24 34.14 17.54
C ALA A 334 47.59 34.97 16.42
N GLU A 335 47.84 36.26 16.56
CA GLU A 335 47.42 37.45 15.83
C GLU A 335 48.18 37.67 14.49
N ALA A 336 47.62 38.60 13.70
CA ALA A 336 48.27 39.45 12.68
C ALA A 336 48.54 38.91 11.26
N ARG A 337 47.81 39.48 10.29
CA ARG A 337 48.38 40.33 9.21
C ARG A 337 47.29 40.98 8.36
N GLU A 338 47.19 42.30 8.47
CA GLU A 338 46.67 43.20 7.42
C GLU A 338 47.71 43.36 6.30
N ILE A 339 47.24 43.70 5.08
CA ILE A 339 47.78 44.64 4.07
C ILE A 339 46.86 44.54 2.83
N SER A 340 46.00 45.55 2.62
CA SER A 340 45.98 46.57 1.55
C SER A 340 45.80 46.02 0.11
N GLU A 341 44.67 46.24 -0.57
CA GLU A 341 44.24 47.44 -1.31
C GLU A 341 44.66 47.43 -2.80
N ASN A 342 43.74 47.88 -3.65
CA ASN A 342 43.89 48.31 -5.06
C ASN A 342 44.14 47.24 -6.12
N ASP A 343 43.64 47.34 -7.36
CA ASP A 343 42.70 48.19 -8.10
C ASP A 343 42.56 47.50 -9.48
N ASP A 344 41.77 48.07 -10.37
CA ASP A 344 41.81 47.89 -11.83
C ASP A 344 40.97 46.77 -12.49
N SER A 345 39.76 47.19 -12.84
CA SER A 345 39.37 47.55 -14.22
C SER A 345 39.28 46.49 -15.35
N GLN A 346 38.09 46.57 -15.96
CA GLN A 346 37.81 46.52 -17.40
C GLN A 346 37.83 45.18 -18.18
N LYS A 347 36.66 45.02 -18.83
CA LYS A 347 36.43 44.77 -20.27
C LYS A 347 36.19 43.33 -20.75
N LYS A 348 34.96 43.22 -21.29
CA LYS A 348 34.60 42.76 -22.65
C LYS A 348 34.69 41.27 -22.99
N ASN A 349 33.52 40.70 -23.30
CA ASN A 349 33.08 40.22 -24.63
C ASN A 349 31.91 39.25 -24.37
N GLU A 350 30.66 39.57 -24.71
CA GLU A 350 30.02 39.41 -26.03
C GLU A 350 30.17 38.02 -26.68
N LEU A 351 28.99 37.46 -27.01
CA LEU A 351 28.65 36.50 -28.08
C LEU A 351 28.93 34.99 -27.85
N ASN A 352 27.91 34.24 -27.44
CA ASN A 352 26.96 33.57 -28.36
C ASN A 352 25.73 33.04 -27.63
#